data_AF-A0A1B6I6M0-F1
#
_entry.id   AF-A0A1B6I6M0-F1
#
_cell.length_a   1.000
_cell.length_b   1.000
_cell.length_c   1.000
_cell.angle_alpha   90.00
_cell.angle_beta   90.00
_cell.angle_gamma   90.00
#
_symmetry.space_group_name_H-M   'P 1'
#
loop_
_entity.id
_entity.type
_entity.pdbx_description
1 polymer ?
#
loop_
_entity_poly.entity_id
_entity_poly.type
_entity_poly.pdbx_seq_one_letter_code
_entity_poly.pdbx_strand_id
1 'polypeptide(L)'
;YRFDVKNLLKTSNNSLEVQFTSAIWAAKQFSTETPYPVPPACVPQEYHGECHANYIRKMQASFAWDWGPAFPSVGIWKNVLLRAYNVAHARHVGIETRPDVTDWKVSVTLYLDVATNVTGTLS
;
A
#
# COMPACT_ATOMS: atom_id res chain seq x y z
N TYR A 1 1.74 -4.17 -2.17
CA TYR A 1 2.70 -5.16 -1.63
C TYR A 1 2.85 -6.30 -2.61
N ARG A 2 4.02 -6.94 -2.65
CA ARG A 2 4.33 -8.11 -3.46
C ARG A 2 5.24 -9.01 -2.63
N PHE A 3 4.99 -10.31 -2.68
CA PHE A 3 5.73 -11.31 -1.94
C PHE A 3 6.08 -12.43 -2.92
N ASP A 4 7.36 -12.82 -2.98
CA ASP A 4 7.74 -14.04 -3.70
C ASP A 4 7.33 -15.24 -2.86
N VAL A 5 6.45 -16.06 -3.42
CA VAL A 5 5.88 -17.23 -2.76
C VAL A 5 6.25 -18.53 -3.49
N LYS A 6 7.13 -18.49 -4.49
CA LYS A 6 7.47 -19.66 -5.33
C LYS A 6 7.87 -20.88 -4.50
N ASN A 7 8.68 -20.67 -3.46
CA ASN A 7 9.19 -21.73 -2.60
C ASN A 7 8.22 -22.12 -1.47
N LEU A 8 7.11 -21.40 -1.31
CA LEU A 8 6.08 -21.68 -0.30
C LEU A 8 4.87 -22.41 -0.87
N LEU A 9 4.66 -22.31 -2.19
CA LEU A 9 3.52 -22.91 -2.87
C LEU A 9 3.64 -24.44 -2.94
N LYS A 10 2.51 -25.09 -2.69
CA LYS A 10 2.27 -26.51 -2.92
C LYS A 10 1.43 -26.70 -4.18
N THR A 11 1.46 -27.89 -4.77
CA THR A 11 0.63 -28.23 -5.95
C THR A 11 -0.87 -28.06 -5.68
N SER A 12 -1.31 -28.27 -4.44
CA SER A 12 -2.69 -28.10 -4.01
C SER A 12 -2.78 -27.74 -2.53
N ASN A 13 -3.98 -27.37 -2.08
CA ASN A 13 -4.29 -27.11 -0.66
C ASN A 13 -3.41 -26.04 0.00
N ASN A 14 -3.14 -24.96 -0.74
CA ASN A 14 -2.53 -23.76 -0.17
C ASN A 14 -3.57 -22.98 0.64
N SER A 15 -3.16 -22.45 1.79
CA SER A 15 -3.96 -21.52 2.59
C SER A 15 -3.25 -20.17 2.64
N LEU A 16 -4.01 -19.09 2.42
CA LEU A 16 -3.54 -17.72 2.60
C LEU A 16 -4.23 -17.14 3.83
N GLU A 17 -3.45 -16.80 4.84
CA GLU A 17 -3.94 -16.17 6.07
C GLU A 17 -3.43 -14.71 6.16
N VAL A 18 -4.32 -13.80 6.54
CA VAL A 18 -3.99 -12.39 6.78
C VAL A 18 -4.53 -11.99 8.13
N GLN A 19 -3.63 -11.71 9.08
CA GLN A 19 -3.98 -11.24 10.41
C GLN A 19 -3.88 -9.71 10.46
N PHE A 20 -4.97 -9.05 10.82
CA PHE A 20 -5.01 -7.60 10.96
C PHE A 20 -4.89 -7.21 12.43
N THR A 21 -3.99 -6.28 12.73
CA THR A 21 -3.94 -5.59 14.02
C THR A 21 -4.94 -4.44 14.03
N SER A 22 -5.57 -4.17 15.19
CA SER A 22 -6.42 -2.99 15.37
C SER A 22 -5.65 -1.71 15.02
N ALA A 23 -6.22 -0.89 14.14
CA ALA A 23 -5.62 0.36 13.70
C ALA A 23 -5.43 1.34 14.87
N ILE A 24 -6.39 1.40 15.80
CA ILE A 24 -6.34 2.25 17.00
C ILE A 24 -5.21 1.81 17.92
N TRP A 25 -5.10 0.49 18.15
CA TRP A 25 -4.05 -0.06 19.01
C TRP A 25 -2.66 0.20 18.41
N ALA A 26 -2.47 -0.06 17.12
CA ALA A 26 -1.19 0.17 16.44
C ALA A 26 -0.79 1.65 16.46
N ALA A 27 -1.73 2.55 16.17
CA ALA A 27 -1.51 4.00 16.24
C ALA A 27 -1.05 4.44 17.64
N LYS A 28 -1.70 3.94 18.69
CA LYS A 28 -1.30 4.21 20.08
C LYS A 28 0.10 3.69 20.40
N GLN A 29 0.44 2.46 19.98
CA GLN A 29 1.77 1.89 20.22
C GLN A 29 2.87 2.72 19.55
N PHE A 30 2.71 3.07 18.27
CA PHE A 30 3.68 3.91 17.57
C PHE A 30 3.80 5.30 18.20
N SER A 31 2.70 5.87 18.71
CA SER A 31 2.76 7.11 19.48
C SER A 31 3.57 6.97 20.78
N THR A 32 3.48 5.84 21.48
CA THR A 32 4.24 5.60 22.72
C THR A 32 5.73 5.33 22.49
N GLU A 33 6.08 4.75 21.34
CA GLU A 33 7.47 4.50 20.94
C GLU A 33 8.18 5.76 20.42
N THR A 34 7.42 6.79 20.06
CA THR A 34 7.98 8.03 19.52
C THR A 34 8.51 8.92 20.66
N PRO A 35 9.78 9.36 20.62
CA PRO A 35 10.43 10.03 21.74
C PRO A 35 9.91 11.46 22.00
N TYR A 36 9.03 11.98 21.14
CA TYR A 36 8.42 13.30 21.27
C TYR A 36 6.95 13.26 20.80
N PRO A 37 6.10 14.16 21.32
CA PRO A 37 4.71 14.23 20.88
C PRO A 37 4.61 14.76 19.45
N VAL A 38 3.81 14.08 18.61
CA VAL A 38 3.45 14.58 17.27
C VAL A 38 2.00 15.05 17.30
N PRO A 39 1.75 16.37 17.26
CA PRO A 39 0.39 16.89 17.25
C PRO A 39 -0.28 16.78 15.86
N PRO A 40 -1.63 16.78 15.80
CA PRO A 40 -2.53 16.64 16.95
C PRO A 40 -2.54 15.20 17.49
N ALA A 41 -2.59 15.05 18.82
CA ALA A 41 -2.66 13.72 19.45
C ALA A 41 -4.05 13.08 19.28
N CYS A 42 -5.11 13.88 19.39
CA CYS A 42 -6.50 13.45 19.21
C CYS A 42 -7.26 14.50 18.40
N VAL A 43 -8.36 14.09 17.77
CA VAL A 43 -9.35 15.00 17.20
C VAL A 43 -10.16 15.69 18.31
N PRO A 44 -10.80 16.84 18.05
CA PRO A 44 -11.73 17.48 18.97
C PRO A 44 -12.78 16.51 19.54
N GLN A 45 -13.15 16.70 20.81
CA GLN A 45 -14.02 15.77 21.54
C GLN A 45 -15.42 15.66 20.91
N GLU A 46 -15.92 16.74 20.32
CA GLU A 46 -17.19 16.82 19.60
C GLU A 46 -17.26 15.89 18.37
N TYR A 47 -16.12 15.46 17.83
CA TYR A 47 -16.09 14.52 16.70
C TYR A 47 -16.27 13.06 17.15
N HIS A 48 -16.17 12.80 18.46
CA HIS A 48 -16.28 11.47 19.06
C HIS A 48 -15.36 10.45 18.37
N GLY A 49 -14.13 10.88 18.08
CA GLY A 49 -13.16 10.15 17.29
C GLY A 49 -12.08 9.43 18.08
N GLU A 50 -11.13 8.87 17.33
CA GLU A 50 -10.01 8.08 17.86
C GLU A 50 -8.69 8.86 17.74
N CYS A 51 -7.77 8.60 18.65
CA CYS A 51 -6.51 9.33 18.72
C CYS A 51 -5.40 8.74 17.82
N HIS A 52 -4.34 9.51 17.61
CA HIS A 52 -3.06 9.11 17.01
C HIS A 52 -3.14 8.66 15.54
N ALA A 53 -4.17 9.09 14.79
CA ALA A 53 -4.35 8.75 13.38
C ALA A 53 -3.10 9.09 12.52
N ASN A 54 -2.34 10.11 12.92
CA ASN A 54 -1.10 10.58 12.31
C ASN A 54 0.07 9.58 12.41
N TYR A 55 -0.01 8.58 13.31
CA TYR A 55 1.03 7.56 13.45
C TYR A 55 0.85 6.34 12.53
N ILE A 56 -0.24 6.26 11.76
CA ILE A 56 -0.45 5.15 10.82
C ILE A 56 -0.78 5.63 9.40
N ARG A 57 -0.30 4.90 8.39
CA ARG A 57 -0.62 5.16 6.97
C ARG A 57 -1.96 4.53 6.58
N LYS A 58 -3.04 5.11 7.10
CA LYS A 58 -4.45 4.80 6.78
C LYS A 58 -5.20 6.10 6.44
N MET A 59 -6.38 5.99 5.83
CA MET A 59 -7.28 7.14 5.61
C MET A 59 -7.52 7.87 6.93
N GLN A 60 -7.07 9.12 7.03
CA GLN A 60 -7.07 9.86 8.29
C GLN A 60 -8.48 10.08 8.84
N ALA A 61 -9.43 10.45 7.98
CA ALA A 61 -10.83 10.67 8.35
C ALA A 61 -11.54 9.39 8.84
N SER A 62 -10.95 8.19 8.73
CA SER A 62 -11.56 7.00 9.35
C SER A 62 -11.49 7.03 10.89
N PHE A 63 -10.68 7.92 11.48
CA PHE A 63 -10.58 8.16 12.92
C PHE A 63 -11.53 9.28 13.39
N ALA A 64 -12.56 9.57 12.59
CA ALA A 64 -13.46 10.73 12.63
C ALA A 64 -12.89 11.99 11.98
N TRP A 65 -13.82 12.90 11.68
CA TRP A 65 -13.59 14.23 11.13
C TRP A 65 -14.80 15.11 11.44
N ASP A 66 -14.76 16.42 11.15
CA ASP A 66 -15.86 17.36 11.45
C ASP A 66 -17.19 17.02 10.72
N TRP A 67 -17.15 16.15 9.72
CA TRP A 67 -18.30 15.65 8.97
C TRP A 67 -18.45 14.12 8.94
N GLY A 68 -17.64 13.37 9.71
CA GLY A 68 -17.58 11.92 9.58
C GLY A 68 -17.31 11.18 10.89
N PRO A 69 -17.97 10.03 11.14
CA PRO A 69 -17.76 9.24 12.35
C PRO A 69 -16.43 8.45 12.33
N ALA A 70 -15.99 7.99 13.49
CA ALA A 70 -14.86 7.07 13.61
C ALA A 70 -15.25 5.62 13.27
N PHE A 71 -14.85 5.16 12.08
CA PHE A 71 -14.90 3.75 11.68
C PHE A 71 -13.55 3.30 11.11
N PRO A 72 -12.51 3.14 11.94
CA PRO A 72 -11.18 2.71 11.51
C PRO A 72 -11.15 1.20 11.23
N SER A 73 -11.90 0.77 10.21
CA SER A 73 -12.07 -0.63 9.81
C SER A 73 -10.77 -1.29 9.34
N VAL A 74 -10.74 -2.62 9.36
CA VAL A 74 -9.64 -3.44 8.84
C VAL A 74 -10.16 -4.39 7.77
N GLY A 75 -9.33 -4.70 6.78
CA GLY A 75 -9.69 -5.63 5.72
C GLY A 75 -8.86 -5.46 4.46
N ILE A 76 -9.04 -6.43 3.55
CA ILE A 76 -8.46 -6.43 2.22
C ILE A 76 -9.37 -5.59 1.30
N TRP A 77 -9.02 -4.31 1.11
CA TRP A 77 -9.84 -3.37 0.34
C TRP A 77 -9.57 -3.37 -1.18
N LYS A 78 -8.62 -4.18 -1.65
CA LYS A 78 -8.26 -4.35 -3.06
C LYS A 78 -8.00 -5.82 -3.40
N ASN A 79 -8.08 -6.15 -4.68
CA ASN A 79 -7.84 -7.50 -5.20
C ASN A 79 -6.51 -8.09 -4.73
N VAL A 80 -6.57 -9.38 -4.40
CA VAL A 80 -5.41 -10.24 -4.14
C VAL A 80 -5.24 -11.13 -5.36
N LEU A 81 -4.03 -11.17 -5.92
CA LEU A 81 -3.73 -11.91 -7.14
C LEU A 81 -2.49 -12.77 -6.94
N LEU A 82 -2.57 -14.04 -7.33
CA LEU A 82 -1.40 -14.88 -7.55
C LEU A 82 -0.95 -14.71 -9.01
N ARG A 83 0.31 -14.34 -9.22
CA ARG A 83 0.89 -14.15 -10.56
C ARG A 83 2.11 -15.05 -10.74
N ALA A 84 2.17 -15.73 -11.87
CA ALA A 84 3.31 -16.54 -12.29
C ALA A 84 3.84 -16.01 -13.61
N TYR A 85 5.17 -15.95 -13.73
CA TYR A 85 5.88 -15.58 -14.94
C TYR A 85 7.24 -16.28 -14.96
N ASN A 86 7.79 -16.50 -16.16
CA ASN A 86 9.06 -17.22 -16.32
C ASN A 86 10.26 -16.26 -16.32
N VAL A 87 10.20 -15.19 -17.11
CA VAL A 87 11.32 -14.27 -17.32
C VAL A 87 11.07 -12.93 -16.65
N ALA A 88 10.09 -12.17 -17.12
CA ALA A 88 9.73 -10.88 -16.57
C ALA A 88 8.24 -10.62 -16.68
N HIS A 89 7.73 -9.75 -15.81
CA HIS A 89 6.35 -9.29 -15.80
C HIS A 89 6.31 -7.76 -15.77
N ALA A 90 5.65 -7.14 -16.76
CA ALA A 90 5.41 -5.71 -16.81
C ALA A 90 4.52 -5.26 -15.65
N ARG A 91 5.12 -4.64 -14.64
CA ARG A 91 4.46 -4.28 -13.39
C ARG A 91 3.73 -2.94 -13.49
N HIS A 92 4.33 -1.97 -14.17
CA HIS A 92 3.74 -0.66 -14.39
C HIS A 92 4.36 -0.01 -15.62
N VAL A 93 3.52 0.72 -16.37
CA VAL A 93 3.96 1.55 -17.50
C VAL A 93 3.58 2.98 -17.16
N GLY A 94 4.60 3.82 -16.97
CA GLY A 94 4.44 5.26 -16.82
C GLY A 94 4.61 5.91 -18.18
N ILE A 95 3.75 6.88 -18.49
CA ILE A 95 3.83 7.68 -19.71
C ILE A 95 3.87 9.14 -19.28
N GLU A 96 4.91 9.84 -19.71
CA GLU A 96 5.04 11.29 -19.53
C GLU A 96 5.08 11.95 -20.90
N THR A 97 4.29 13.01 -21.05
CA THR A 97 4.26 13.80 -22.28
C THR A 97 4.78 15.20 -21.97
N ARG A 98 5.67 15.71 -22.82
CA ARG A 98 6.20 17.07 -22.73
C ARG A 98 6.09 17.74 -24.09
N PRO A 99 5.54 18.96 -24.16
CA PRO A 99 5.48 19.69 -25.42
C PRO A 99 6.89 20.07 -25.88
N ASP A 100 7.12 20.01 -27.18
CA ASP A 100 8.25 20.57 -27.92
C ASP A 100 7.74 21.62 -28.92
N VAL A 101 8.63 22.30 -29.64
CA VAL A 101 8.27 23.47 -30.48
C VAL A 101 7.14 23.18 -31.48
N THR A 102 7.16 22.01 -32.11
CA THR A 102 6.16 21.58 -33.12
C THR A 102 5.50 20.24 -32.78
N ASP A 103 6.05 19.51 -31.82
CA ASP A 103 5.75 18.10 -31.57
C ASP A 103 5.62 17.81 -30.08
N TRP A 104 5.25 16.59 -29.71
CA TRP A 104 5.25 16.13 -28.32
C TRP A 104 6.33 15.06 -28.11
N LYS A 105 7.17 15.26 -27.10
CA LYS A 105 8.07 14.21 -26.61
C LYS A 105 7.31 13.31 -25.66
N VAL A 106 7.28 12.01 -25.97
CA VAL A 106 6.67 10.99 -25.12
C VAL A 106 7.78 10.15 -24.50
N SER A 107 7.85 10.14 -23.17
CA SER A 107 8.76 9.30 -22.40
C SER A 107 7.97 8.15 -21.77
N VAL A 108 8.40 6.93 -22.05
CA VAL A 108 7.78 5.71 -21.51
C VAL A 108 8.72 5.09 -20.50
N THR A 109 8.25 4.91 -19.27
CA THR A 109 9.00 4.26 -18.19
C THR A 109 8.35 2.93 -17.86
N LEU A 110 9.06 1.84 -18.14
CA LEU A 110 8.60 0.49 -17.86
C LEU A 110 9.23 -0.03 -16.55
N TYR A 111 8.37 -0.42 -15.60
CA TYR A 111 8.79 -1.11 -14.39
C TYR A 111 8.50 -2.60 -14.52
N LEU A 112 9.52 -3.43 -14.33
CA LEU A 112 9.45 -4.88 -14.46
C LEU A 112 9.68 -5.56 -13.11
N ASP A 113 9.05 -6.71 -12.92
CA ASP A 113 9.49 -7.73 -11.98
C ASP A 113 10.20 -8.81 -12.79
N VAL A 114 11.46 -9.14 -12.47
CA VAL A 114 12.32 -10.03 -13.27
C VAL A 114 12.73 -11.24 -12.42
N ALA A 115 12.69 -12.43 -13.02
CA ALA A 115 13.19 -13.63 -12.35
C ALA A 115 14.72 -13.54 -12.20
N THR A 116 15.25 -14.20 -11.18
CA THR A 116 16.70 -14.26 -10.98
C THR A 116 17.34 -15.26 -11.96
N ASN A 117 18.56 -14.97 -12.40
CA ASN A 117 19.37 -15.85 -13.28
C ASN A 117 18.72 -16.24 -14.61
N VAL A 118 17.94 -15.34 -15.22
CA VAL A 118 17.37 -15.54 -16.57
C VAL A 118 17.84 -14.44 -17.51
N THR A 119 18.01 -14.78 -18.78
CA THR A 119 18.20 -13.83 -19.89
C THR A 119 16.96 -13.84 -20.77
N GLY A 120 16.63 -12.68 -21.34
CA GLY A 120 15.52 -12.55 -22.26
C GLY A 120 15.56 -11.22 -23.00
N THR A 121 14.80 -11.12 -24.08
CA THR A 121 14.64 -9.92 -24.89
C THR A 121 13.28 -9.27 -24.63
N LEU A 122 13.28 -7.95 -24.46
CA LEU A 122 12.08 -7.12 -24.51
C LEU A 122 11.89 -6.69 -25.97
N SER A 123 10.99 -7.36 -26.67
CA SER A 123 10.58 -7.04 -28.05
C SER A 123 9.25 -6.32 -28.06
#